data_AF-A0A7C3LUJ0-F1
#
_entry.id   AF-A0A7C3LUJ0-F1
#
_cell.length_a   1.000
_cell.length_b   1.000
_cell.length_c   1.000
_cell.angle_alpha   90.00
_cell.angle_beta   90.00
_cell.angle_gamma   90.00
#
_symmetry.space_group_name_H-M   'P 1'
#
loop_
_entity.id
_entity.type
_entity.pdbx_description
1 polymer ?
#
loop_
_entity_poly.entity_id
_entity_poly.type
_entity_poly.pdbx_seq_one_letter_code
_entity_poly.pdbx_strand_id
1 'polypeptide(L)'
;MDRSVSRSFRIFFLATGLVVISGILIIAFRVSGPQSKIKGDSLPKAIQSLDRRMQQKMHAMNRMLVTQNGLKGPLFLTSSIRFEGQVFQTTVSPEWNALPRHTKKLILKTVLENYRSSRQQRLKQPGEPTIIFLENNKKVAVHTILEDIIH
;
A
#
# COMPACT_ATOMS: atom_id res chain seq x y z
N MET A 1 -56.92 3.97 12.86
CA MET A 1 -56.03 2.87 12.42
C MET A 1 -54.68 3.51 12.02
N ASP A 2 -54.01 4.22 12.95
CA ASP A 2 -53.09 5.33 12.60
C ASP A 2 -51.68 5.24 13.21
N ARG A 3 -51.19 4.04 13.52
CA ARG A 3 -49.84 3.86 14.12
C ARG A 3 -48.76 3.36 13.13
N SER A 4 -49.14 3.02 11.89
CA SER A 4 -48.24 2.43 10.89
C SER A 4 -47.40 3.47 10.13
N VAL A 5 -47.99 4.60 9.75
CA VAL A 5 -47.38 5.59 8.85
C VAL A 5 -46.17 6.30 9.49
N SER A 6 -46.20 6.56 10.81
CA SER A 6 -45.11 7.29 11.48
C SER A 6 -43.83 6.45 11.67
N ARG A 7 -43.92 5.11 11.68
CA ARG A 7 -42.74 4.23 11.73
C ARG A 7 -42.06 4.13 10.37
N SER A 8 -42.84 3.97 9.30
CA SER A 8 -42.30 3.90 7.93
C SER A 8 -41.58 5.20 7.55
N PHE A 9 -42.12 6.37 7.92
CA PHE A 9 -41.49 7.66 7.65
C PHE A 9 -40.16 7.85 8.42
N ARG A 10 -40.10 7.38 9.68
CA ARG A 10 -38.86 7.42 10.48
C ARG A 10 -37.78 6.49 9.92
N ILE A 11 -38.16 5.29 9.48
CA ILE A 11 -37.25 4.34 8.83
C ILE A 11 -36.72 4.92 7.51
N PHE A 12 -37.58 5.58 6.73
CA PHE A 12 -37.16 6.23 5.49
C PHE A 12 -36.18 7.38 5.76
N PHE A 13 -36.43 8.23 6.76
CA PHE A 13 -35.50 9.29 7.18
C PHE A 13 -34.16 8.74 7.69
N LEU A 14 -34.18 7.67 8.49
CA LEU A 14 -32.97 7.00 8.97
C LEU A 14 -32.16 6.38 7.83
N ALA A 15 -32.82 5.69 6.90
CA ALA A 15 -32.16 5.09 5.74
C ALA A 15 -31.55 6.15 4.82
N THR A 16 -32.29 7.23 4.55
CA THR A 16 -31.81 8.33 3.69
C THR A 16 -30.64 9.07 4.37
N GLY A 17 -30.72 9.29 5.69
CA GLY A 17 -29.61 9.87 6.46
C GLY A 17 -28.36 8.99 6.45
N LEU A 18 -28.51 7.67 6.55
CA LEU A 18 -27.39 6.72 6.49
C LEU A 18 -26.72 6.71 5.11
N VAL A 19 -27.52 6.84 4.03
CA VAL A 19 -27.00 6.94 2.65
C VAL A 19 -26.25 8.26 2.45
N VAL A 20 -26.76 9.38 2.97
CA VAL A 20 -26.07 10.67 2.89
C VAL A 20 -24.75 10.66 3.67
N ILE A 21 -24.76 10.10 4.89
CA ILE A 21 -23.54 9.99 5.71
C ILE A 21 -22.50 9.09 5.05
N SER A 22 -22.92 7.94 4.49
CA SER A 22 -22.00 7.06 3.77
C SER A 22 -21.45 7.71 2.49
N GLY A 23 -22.26 8.49 1.77
CA GLY A 23 -21.80 9.30 0.63
C GLY A 23 -20.75 10.35 1.03
N ILE A 24 -20.98 11.09 2.11
CA ILE A 24 -20.03 12.09 2.63
C ILE A 24 -18.73 11.43 3.10
N LEU A 25 -18.80 10.28 3.79
CA LEU A 25 -17.62 9.54 4.21
C LEU A 25 -16.79 9.07 3.00
N ILE A 26 -17.42 8.53 1.96
CA ILE A 26 -16.72 8.12 0.73
C ILE A 26 -16.01 9.31 0.06
N ILE A 27 -16.66 10.48 0.00
CA ILE A 27 -16.06 11.70 -0.55
C ILE A 27 -14.90 12.17 0.32
N ALA A 28 -15.06 12.21 1.65
CA ALA A 28 -14.01 12.60 2.58
C ALA A 28 -12.78 11.66 2.49
N PHE A 29 -12.99 10.34 2.41
CA PHE A 29 -11.89 9.39 2.19
C PHE A 29 -11.18 9.59 0.84
N ARG A 30 -11.88 10.07 -0.19
CA ARG A 30 -11.30 10.39 -1.50
C ARG A 30 -10.52 11.70 -1.49
N VAL A 31 -11.00 12.72 -0.76
CA VAL A 31 -10.42 14.06 -0.69
C VAL A 31 -9.25 14.12 0.31
N SER A 32 -9.27 13.32 1.38
CA SER A 32 -8.18 13.16 2.33
C SER A 32 -7.04 12.26 1.82
N GLY A 33 -7.13 11.78 0.58
CA GLY A 33 -5.98 11.20 -0.12
C GLY A 33 -4.91 12.26 -0.35
N PRO A 34 -3.62 11.94 -0.15
CA PRO A 34 -2.53 12.90 -0.34
C PRO A 34 -2.53 13.44 -1.78
N GLN A 35 -2.73 14.74 -1.93
CA GLN A 35 -2.88 15.40 -3.23
C GLN A 35 -1.61 15.28 -4.07
N SER A 36 -1.72 14.64 -5.23
CA SER A 36 -0.66 14.57 -6.23
C SER A 36 -0.41 15.93 -6.92
N LYS A 37 0.85 16.37 -6.99
CA LYS A 37 1.29 17.52 -7.82
C LYS A 37 1.26 17.24 -9.34
N ILE A 38 1.01 16.00 -9.75
CA ILE A 38 0.90 15.60 -11.16
C ILE A 38 -0.59 15.63 -11.55
N LYS A 39 -0.93 16.46 -12.54
CA LYS A 39 -2.31 16.63 -13.04
C LYS A 39 -2.55 15.83 -14.34
N GLY A 40 -3.76 15.30 -14.50
CA GLY A 40 -4.26 14.68 -15.74
C GLY A 40 -3.69 13.28 -16.05
N ASP A 41 -3.69 12.90 -17.34
CA ASP A 41 -3.30 11.58 -17.87
C ASP A 41 -1.86 11.14 -17.58
N SER A 42 -1.05 12.02 -17.00
CA SER A 42 0.36 11.77 -16.67
C SER A 42 0.54 10.99 -15.36
N LEU A 43 -0.37 11.12 -14.39
CA LEU A 43 -0.29 10.42 -13.11
C LEU A 43 -0.47 8.91 -13.24
N PRO A 44 -1.49 8.38 -13.94
CA PRO A 44 -1.64 6.93 -14.15
C PRO A 44 -0.44 6.31 -14.86
N LYS A 45 0.12 7.00 -15.88
CA LYS A 45 1.33 6.57 -16.60
C LYS A 45 2.56 6.55 -15.69
N ALA A 46 2.72 7.56 -14.83
CA ALA A 46 3.82 7.63 -13.88
C ALA A 46 3.74 6.52 -12.80
N ILE A 47 2.53 6.23 -12.30
CA ILE A 47 2.27 5.12 -11.36
C ILE A 47 2.57 3.78 -12.03
N GLN A 48 2.11 3.56 -13.27
CA GLN A 48 2.39 2.32 -14.00
C GLN A 48 3.89 2.13 -14.25
N SER A 49 4.61 3.21 -14.60
CA SER A 49 6.06 3.18 -14.74
C SER A 49 6.77 2.87 -13.41
N LEU A 50 6.26 3.39 -12.30
CA LEU A 50 6.77 3.10 -10.95
C LEU A 50 6.56 1.64 -10.58
N ASP A 51 5.38 1.10 -10.88
CA ASP A 51 5.02 -0.30 -10.61
C ASP A 51 5.92 -1.26 -11.39
N ARG A 52 6.07 -1.06 -12.71
CA ARG A 52 6.99 -1.85 -13.54
C ARG A 52 8.43 -1.81 -13.01
N ARG A 53 8.90 -0.63 -12.57
CA ARG A 53 10.26 -0.51 -12.02
C ARG A 53 10.42 -1.26 -10.71
N MET A 54 9.42 -1.20 -9.83
CA MET A 54 9.46 -1.94 -8.58
C MET A 54 9.40 -3.44 -8.82
N GLN A 55 8.57 -3.92 -9.74
CA GLN A 55 8.53 -5.33 -10.13
C GLN A 55 9.91 -5.82 -10.63
N GLN A 56 10.58 -5.05 -11.49
CA GLN A 56 11.94 -5.37 -11.95
C GLN A 56 12.93 -5.49 -10.78
N LYS A 57 12.88 -4.53 -9.83
CA LYS A 57 13.75 -4.53 -8.64
C LYS A 57 13.43 -5.70 -7.70
N MET A 58 12.16 -6.06 -7.50
CA MET A 58 11.77 -7.22 -6.70
C MET A 58 12.21 -8.53 -7.37
N HIS A 59 12.08 -8.66 -8.69
CA HIS A 59 12.58 -9.82 -9.42
C HIS A 59 14.11 -9.96 -9.31
N ALA A 60 14.86 -8.86 -9.39
CA ALA A 60 16.30 -8.88 -9.18
C ALA A 60 16.65 -9.30 -7.74
N MET A 61 15.94 -8.77 -6.75
CA MET A 61 16.13 -9.11 -5.34
C MET A 61 15.79 -10.58 -5.06
N ASN A 62 14.69 -11.11 -5.61
CA ASN A 62 14.36 -12.53 -5.53
C ASN A 62 15.48 -13.40 -6.09
N ARG A 63 16.01 -13.06 -7.26
CA ARG A 63 17.15 -13.80 -7.84
C ARG A 63 18.37 -13.77 -6.93
N MET A 64 18.73 -12.60 -6.41
CA MET A 64 19.85 -12.44 -5.48
C MET A 64 19.66 -13.26 -4.20
N LEU A 65 18.46 -13.24 -3.60
CA LEU A 65 18.19 -13.97 -2.36
C LEU A 65 18.17 -15.49 -2.57
N VAL A 66 17.72 -15.97 -3.73
CA VAL A 66 17.81 -17.40 -4.08
C VAL A 66 19.27 -17.81 -4.29
N THR A 67 20.05 -17.05 -5.06
CA THR A 67 21.42 -17.43 -5.41
C THR A 67 22.44 -17.23 -4.29
N GLN A 68 22.29 -16.18 -3.47
CA GLN A 68 23.27 -15.80 -2.45
C GLN A 68 22.83 -16.17 -1.03
N ASN A 69 21.52 -16.18 -0.75
CA ASN A 69 20.99 -16.45 0.60
C ASN A 69 20.34 -17.84 0.71
N GLY A 70 20.37 -18.65 -0.36
CA GLY A 70 19.89 -20.02 -0.35
C GLY A 70 18.39 -20.15 -0.11
N LEU A 71 17.60 -19.11 -0.41
CA LEU A 71 16.14 -19.22 -0.39
C LEU A 71 15.68 -20.30 -1.36
N LYS A 72 14.68 -21.09 -0.96
CA LYS A 72 14.14 -22.19 -1.78
C LYS A 72 13.26 -21.69 -2.91
N GLY A 73 12.81 -20.43 -2.82
CA GLY A 73 11.99 -19.79 -3.83
C GLY A 73 11.99 -18.26 -3.74
N PRO A 74 11.15 -17.60 -4.54
CA PRO A 74 11.01 -16.15 -4.48
C PRO A 74 10.45 -15.73 -3.12
N LEU A 75 11.10 -14.74 -2.50
CA LEU A 75 10.60 -14.12 -1.28
C LEU A 75 9.38 -13.25 -1.56
N PHE A 76 9.45 -12.40 -2.60
CA PHE A 76 8.37 -11.51 -3.00
C PHE A 76 7.48 -12.21 -4.02
N LEU A 77 6.22 -12.44 -3.67
CA LEU A 77 5.26 -13.18 -4.50
C LEU A 77 4.46 -12.23 -5.40
N THR A 78 3.91 -11.16 -4.82
CA THR A 78 3.15 -10.16 -5.55
C THR A 78 3.48 -8.77 -5.04
N SER A 79 3.28 -7.76 -5.89
CA SER A 79 3.45 -6.36 -5.51
C SER A 79 2.39 -5.49 -6.16
N SER A 80 1.97 -4.44 -5.46
CA SER A 80 1.05 -3.44 -5.98
C SER A 80 1.40 -2.06 -5.44
N ILE A 81 1.14 -1.04 -6.23
CA ILE A 81 1.22 0.35 -5.81
C ILE A 81 -0.19 0.87 -5.58
N ARG A 82 -0.40 1.48 -4.41
CA ARG A 82 -1.71 2.00 -3.97
C ARG A 82 -1.61 3.48 -3.63
N PHE A 83 -2.78 4.12 -3.47
CA PHE A 83 -2.92 5.51 -3.05
C PHE A 83 -2.03 6.46 -3.86
N GLU A 84 -2.20 6.47 -5.18
CA GLU A 84 -1.47 7.36 -6.09
C GLU A 84 0.07 7.26 -6.02
N GLY A 85 0.61 6.10 -5.65
CA GLY A 85 2.06 5.94 -5.53
C GLY A 85 2.64 6.32 -4.17
N GLN A 86 1.79 6.35 -3.14
CA GLN A 86 2.21 6.60 -1.75
C GLN A 86 2.49 5.31 -1.00
N VAL A 87 1.83 4.22 -1.39
CA VAL A 87 1.98 2.93 -0.71
C VAL A 87 2.47 1.88 -1.68
N PHE A 88 3.63 1.30 -1.38
CA PHE A 88 4.07 0.05 -1.99
C PHE A 88 3.63 -1.11 -1.09
N GLN A 89 2.87 -2.05 -1.64
CA GLN A 89 2.43 -3.23 -0.91
C GLN A 89 2.99 -4.48 -1.61
N THR A 90 3.61 -5.37 -0.85
CA THR A 90 4.11 -6.64 -1.37
C THR A 90 3.73 -7.81 -0.48
N THR A 91 3.37 -8.94 -1.09
CA THR A 91 3.15 -10.20 -0.38
C THR A 91 4.46 -10.98 -0.36
N VAL A 92 4.88 -11.41 0.82
CA VAL A 92 6.07 -12.24 1.02
C VAL A 92 5.70 -13.70 1.28
N SER A 93 6.62 -14.58 0.92
CA SER A 93 6.51 -16.02 1.17
C SER A 93 6.76 -16.36 2.65
N PRO A 94 6.34 -17.56 3.11
CA PRO A 94 6.61 -18.03 4.46
C PRO A 94 8.11 -18.10 4.82
N GLU A 95 8.99 -18.15 3.82
CA GLU A 95 10.44 -18.11 4.03
C GLU A 95 10.89 -16.83 4.73
N TRP A 96 10.09 -15.75 4.65
CA TRP A 96 10.30 -14.53 5.44
C TRP A 96 10.52 -14.86 6.91
N ASN A 97 9.73 -15.74 7.52
CA ASN A 97 9.83 -16.02 8.94
C ASN A 97 11.15 -16.69 9.32
N ALA A 98 11.70 -17.54 8.44
CA ALA A 98 12.97 -18.22 8.64
C ALA A 98 14.19 -17.31 8.46
N LEU A 99 14.03 -16.12 7.88
CA LEU A 99 15.14 -15.20 7.66
C LEU A 99 15.69 -14.63 8.98
N PRO A 100 17.03 -14.53 9.13
CA PRO A 100 17.65 -13.81 10.23
C PRO A 100 17.19 -12.35 10.31
N ARG A 101 17.11 -11.80 11.52
CA ARG A 101 16.68 -10.40 11.77
C ARG A 101 17.52 -9.39 10.99
N HIS A 102 18.83 -9.61 10.84
CA HIS A 102 19.71 -8.72 10.07
C HIS A 102 19.37 -8.74 8.57
N THR A 103 19.11 -9.92 8.00
CA THR A 103 18.69 -10.07 6.60
C THR A 103 17.34 -9.40 6.35
N LYS A 104 16.38 -9.61 7.25
CA LYS A 104 15.07 -8.91 7.21
C LYS A 104 15.27 -7.40 7.18
N LYS A 105 16.06 -6.83 8.11
CA LYS A 105 16.35 -5.39 8.15
C LYS A 105 16.99 -4.89 6.86
N LEU A 106 17.95 -5.63 6.30
CA LEU A 106 18.61 -5.27 5.06
C LEU A 106 17.63 -5.25 3.88
N ILE A 107 16.77 -6.27 3.77
CA ILE A 107 15.74 -6.37 2.75
C ILE A 107 14.78 -5.19 2.86
N LEU A 108 14.25 -4.91 4.06
CA LEU A 108 13.31 -3.80 4.30
C LEU A 108 13.94 -2.46 3.90
N LYS A 109 15.17 -2.20 4.34
CA LYS A 109 15.91 -0.98 3.99
C LYS A 109 16.10 -0.85 2.48
N THR A 110 16.51 -1.93 1.83
CA THR A 110 16.75 -1.94 0.38
C THR A 110 15.45 -1.70 -0.40
N VAL A 111 14.33 -2.29 0.02
CA VAL A 111 13.02 -2.07 -0.61
C VAL A 111 12.55 -0.63 -0.40
N LEU A 112 12.74 -0.07 0.81
CA LEU A 112 12.41 1.32 1.14
C LEU A 112 13.19 2.33 0.29
N GLU A 113 14.50 2.21 0.23
CA GLU A 113 15.36 3.09 -0.56
C GLU A 113 15.03 3.01 -2.05
N ASN A 114 14.84 1.80 -2.56
CA ASN A 114 14.46 1.56 -3.94
C ASN A 114 13.13 2.23 -4.31
N TYR A 115 12.13 2.10 -3.44
CA TYR A 115 10.82 2.69 -3.69
C TYR A 115 10.86 4.21 -3.57
N ARG A 116 11.49 4.74 -2.53
CA ARG A 116 11.68 6.19 -2.33
C ARG A 116 12.36 6.83 -3.54
N SER A 117 13.49 6.27 -3.98
CA SER A 117 14.23 6.77 -5.13
C SER A 117 13.38 6.71 -6.41
N SER A 118 12.74 5.56 -6.67
CA SER A 118 11.93 5.38 -7.87
C SER A 118 10.71 6.31 -7.90
N ARG A 119 10.10 6.57 -6.73
CA ARG A 119 8.97 7.47 -6.53
C ARG A 119 9.36 8.92 -6.76
N GLN A 120 10.47 9.38 -6.16
CA GLN A 120 10.97 10.75 -6.36
C GLN A 120 11.26 11.03 -7.84
N GLN A 121 11.89 10.08 -8.55
CA GLN A 121 12.20 10.21 -9.96
C GLN A 121 10.95 10.30 -10.86
N ARG A 122 9.91 9.50 -10.56
CA ARG A 122 8.74 9.35 -11.46
C ARG A 122 7.60 10.28 -11.10
N LEU A 123 7.30 10.42 -9.82
CA LEU A 123 6.19 11.24 -9.34
C LEU A 123 6.60 12.69 -9.08
N LYS A 124 7.91 13.00 -9.10
CA LYS A 124 8.45 14.35 -8.82
C LYS A 124 7.90 14.96 -7.52
N GLN A 125 7.46 14.11 -6.59
CA GLN A 125 6.80 14.50 -5.36
C GLN A 125 7.75 14.30 -4.19
N PRO A 126 8.03 15.37 -3.41
CA PRO A 126 8.58 15.19 -2.09
C PRO A 126 7.51 14.52 -1.20
N GLY A 127 7.91 13.56 -0.37
CA GLY A 127 6.99 12.85 0.51
C GLY A 127 7.48 11.46 0.89
N GLU A 128 7.01 11.01 2.03
CA GLU A 128 7.43 9.80 2.73
C GLU A 128 6.60 8.60 2.28
N PRO A 129 7.18 7.66 1.51
CA PRO A 129 6.42 6.53 1.03
C PRO A 129 6.20 5.49 2.14
N THR A 130 5.00 4.92 2.18
CA THR A 130 4.73 3.77 3.04
C THR A 130 5.00 2.47 2.30
N ILE A 131 5.59 1.50 2.99
CA ILE A 131 5.73 0.13 2.49
C ILE A 131 5.05 -0.84 3.43
N ILE A 132 4.25 -1.75 2.89
CA ILE A 132 3.53 -2.77 3.64
C ILE A 132 3.92 -4.15 3.09
N PHE A 133 4.37 -5.03 3.99
CA PHE A 133 4.65 -6.43 3.71
C PHE A 133 3.50 -7.28 4.25
N LEU A 134 2.98 -8.19 3.44
CA LEU A 134 1.89 -9.10 3.80
C LEU A 134 2.36 -10.55 3.77
N GLU A 135 1.98 -11.34 4.78
CA GLU A 135 2.06 -12.80 4.79
C GLU A 135 0.65 -13.34 5.04
N ASN A 136 0.09 -14.13 4.11
CA ASN A 136 -1.25 -14.72 4.25
C ASN A 136 -2.33 -13.71 4.69
N ASN A 137 -2.34 -12.52 4.05
CA ASN A 137 -3.18 -11.35 4.38
C ASN A 137 -2.91 -10.65 5.73
N LYS A 138 -1.94 -11.10 6.53
CA LYS A 138 -1.51 -10.42 7.75
C LYS A 138 -0.37 -9.46 7.43
N LYS A 139 -0.39 -8.27 8.03
CA LYS A 139 0.72 -7.32 7.93
C LYS A 139 1.90 -7.84 8.77
N VAL A 140 3.07 -7.96 8.15
CA VAL A 140 4.31 -8.42 8.83
C VAL A 140 5.35 -7.31 9.01
N ALA A 141 5.30 -6.25 8.19
CA ALA A 141 6.12 -5.06 8.36
C ALA A 141 5.46 -3.84 7.72
N VAL A 142 5.60 -2.67 8.36
CA VAL A 142 5.17 -1.37 7.84
C VAL A 142 6.33 -0.37 8.01
N HIS A 143 6.67 0.35 6.95
CA HIS A 143 7.74 1.36 6.98
C HIS A 143 7.22 2.67 6.37
N THR A 144 7.20 3.75 7.16
CA THR A 144 6.78 5.11 6.74
C THR A 144 7.97 6.06 6.63
N ILE A 145 8.82 6.14 7.67
CA ILE A 145 10.22 6.64 7.70
C ILE A 145 10.77 6.47 9.13
N LEU A 146 12.09 6.23 9.23
CA LEU A 146 13.04 6.32 10.37
C LEU A 146 12.57 6.66 11.81
N GLU A 147 11.46 6.11 12.28
CA GLU A 147 11.18 6.00 13.71
C GLU A 147 10.95 4.53 14.08
N ASP A 148 11.66 4.13 15.13
CA ASP A 148 11.54 2.86 15.83
C ASP A 148 10.08 2.46 16.01
N ILE A 149 9.66 1.38 15.36
CA ILE A 149 8.56 0.56 15.87
C ILE A 149 9.03 -0.88 15.86
N ILE A 150 9.91 -1.17 16.82
CA ILE A 150 10.04 -2.50 17.42
C ILE A 150 9.72 -2.27 18.90
N HIS A 151 8.52 -2.66 19.31
CA HIS A 151 8.23 -3.04 20.69
C HIS A 151 8.16 -4.56 20.74
#